data_AF-A0A931CJ36-F1
#
_entry.id   AF-A0A931CJ36-F1
#
_cell.length_a   1.000
_cell.length_b   1.000
_cell.length_c   1.000
_cell.angle_alpha   90.00
_cell.angle_beta   90.00
_cell.angle_gamma   90.00
#
_symmetry.space_group_name_H-M   'P 1'
#
loop_
_entity.id
_entity.type
_entity.pdbx_description
1 polymer ?
#
loop_
_entity_poly.entity_id
_entity_poly.type
_entity_poly.pdbx_seq_one_letter_code
_entity_poly.pdbx_strand_id
1 'polypeptide(L)'
;MGTVTRRLALLRADLDDAVCPVPEEIARGLGDRESVTVVLEHRAYGGTATRSSFEAAVRRDAGRHLHGIDWPADLHPGVLVGIAWRPAKDEIGLRTVSVEDPVSVDGIGYFHEYDPTVVTREFEPGKSNHGQVLGVVRRLGRVFDDGSAVSTEAAVAARCGLGRGARGAFLFRNAVDQLIREGYVTRVPGSVGADGQPSYPAVDGEEPAEMLFYAPLVEPIPMGDGADRREHWVNGFIRKLPPGAQPSPKQLAAYRRAVENEQIDEDTLAPGYTFVKKHHRHG
;
A
#
# COMPACT_ATOMS: atom_id res chain seq x y z
N MET A 1 6.53 36.51 -2.61
CA MET A 1 6.50 35.07 -2.97
C MET A 1 5.22 34.46 -2.43
N GLY A 2 4.45 33.76 -3.26
CA GLY A 2 3.23 33.07 -2.82
C GLY A 2 3.55 31.81 -2.01
N THR A 3 2.55 31.28 -1.29
CA THR A 3 2.62 29.99 -0.62
C THR A 3 2.82 28.89 -1.67
N VAL A 4 3.90 28.12 -1.56
CA VAL A 4 4.13 26.94 -2.40
C VAL A 4 3.66 25.72 -1.62
N THR A 5 2.78 24.92 -2.22
CA THR A 5 2.26 23.67 -1.65
C THR A 5 2.60 22.49 -2.54
N ARG A 6 3.05 21.39 -1.93
CA ARG A 6 3.30 20.10 -2.58
C ARG A 6 2.73 18.98 -1.72
N ARG A 7 2.49 17.82 -2.34
CA ARG A 7 2.11 16.59 -1.66
C ARG A 7 3.22 15.57 -1.86
N LEU A 8 3.55 14.84 -0.81
CA LEU A 8 4.53 13.76 -0.81
C LEU A 8 3.95 12.56 -0.08
N ALA A 9 4.22 11.37 -0.58
CA ALA A 9 3.91 10.12 0.12
C ALA A 9 5.08 9.79 1.04
N LEU A 10 4.78 9.49 2.32
CA LEU A 10 5.81 9.10 3.27
C LEU A 10 6.34 7.71 2.94
N LEU A 11 7.66 7.56 2.91
CA LEU A 11 8.33 6.27 2.85
C LEU A 11 8.56 5.73 4.26
N ARG A 12 8.91 4.44 4.39
CA ARG A 12 9.32 3.87 5.68
C ARG A 12 10.49 4.64 6.29
N ALA A 13 11.51 4.94 5.48
CA ALA A 13 12.68 5.69 5.93
C ALA A 13 12.33 7.08 6.46
N ASP A 14 11.32 7.75 5.88
CA ASP A 14 10.86 9.06 6.37
C ASP A 14 10.32 8.97 7.79
N LEU A 15 9.56 7.91 8.07
CA LEU A 15 8.98 7.64 9.39
C LEU A 15 10.05 7.20 10.39
N ASP A 16 10.90 6.25 10.02
CA ASP A 16 11.89 5.64 10.90
C ASP A 16 13.03 6.61 11.26
N ASP A 17 13.50 7.40 10.29
CA ASP A 17 14.59 8.36 10.48
C ASP A 17 14.10 9.76 10.92
N ALA A 18 12.79 9.92 11.13
CA ALA A 18 12.14 11.19 11.48
C ALA A 18 12.50 12.32 10.51
N VAL A 19 12.40 12.03 9.20
CA VAL A 19 12.75 12.97 8.13
C VAL A 19 11.57 13.30 7.23
N CYS A 20 11.65 14.46 6.55
CA CYS A 20 10.71 14.85 5.51
C CYS A 20 11.45 15.51 4.34
N PRO A 21 11.31 15.00 3.10
CA PRO A 21 11.91 15.62 1.93
C PRO A 21 11.29 16.99 1.66
N VAL A 22 12.14 17.97 1.39
CA VAL A 22 11.74 19.34 1.08
C VAL A 22 11.75 19.54 -0.44
N PRO A 23 10.61 19.88 -1.07
CA PRO A 23 10.55 20.21 -2.48
C PRO A 23 11.51 21.33 -2.84
N GLU A 24 12.13 21.25 -4.03
CA GLU A 24 13.18 22.16 -4.48
C GLU A 24 12.78 23.64 -4.43
N GLU A 25 11.50 23.96 -4.68
CA GLU A 25 10.99 25.33 -4.58
C GLU A 25 11.01 25.87 -3.15
N ILE A 26 10.68 25.02 -2.16
CA ILE A 26 10.75 25.37 -0.74
C ILE A 26 12.21 25.40 -0.30
N ALA A 27 13.02 24.43 -0.74
CA ALA A 27 14.44 24.36 -0.43
C ALA A 27 15.21 25.61 -0.88
N ARG A 28 14.86 26.19 -2.03
CA ARG A 28 15.39 27.48 -2.49
C ARG A 28 14.97 28.63 -1.58
N GLY A 29 13.71 28.65 -1.12
CA GLY A 29 13.22 29.65 -0.18
C GLY A 29 13.89 29.60 1.20
N LEU A 30 14.33 28.41 1.62
CA LEU A 30 15.02 28.22 2.90
C LEU A 30 16.45 28.79 2.90
N GLY A 31 17.14 28.93 1.76
CA GLY A 31 18.53 29.45 1.73
C GLY A 31 19.46 28.66 2.67
N ASP A 32 20.55 29.21 3.19
CA ASP A 32 21.49 28.41 4.01
C ASP A 32 21.06 28.21 5.48
N ARG A 33 19.75 28.27 5.77
CA ARG A 33 19.21 27.96 7.10
C ARG A 33 19.58 26.53 7.53
N GLU A 34 20.01 26.42 8.78
CA GLU A 34 20.32 25.15 9.46
C GLU A 34 19.11 24.58 10.20
N SER A 35 18.12 25.42 10.54
CA SER A 35 16.87 25.01 11.16
C SER A 35 15.68 25.86 10.69
N VAL A 36 14.47 25.35 10.91
CA VAL A 36 13.22 26.03 10.60
C VAL A 36 12.11 25.56 11.53
N THR A 37 11.15 26.45 11.85
CA THR A 37 9.97 26.04 12.59
C THR A 37 9.07 25.20 11.70
N VAL A 38 8.75 23.99 12.15
CA VAL A 38 7.78 23.10 11.51
C VAL A 38 6.51 23.10 12.34
N VAL A 39 5.38 23.26 11.65
CA VAL A 39 4.04 23.16 12.19
C VAL A 39 3.37 21.96 11.56
N LEU A 40 3.10 20.92 12.35
CA LEU A 40 2.39 19.74 11.90
C LEU A 40 0.91 19.82 12.33
N GLU A 41 0.00 19.75 11.35
CA GLU A 41 -1.44 19.63 11.54
C GLU A 41 -1.88 18.22 11.16
N HIS A 42 -2.45 17.49 12.11
CA HIS A 42 -2.77 16.08 11.93
C HIS A 42 -4.03 15.69 12.71
N ARG A 43 -4.76 14.68 12.23
CA ARG A 43 -5.96 14.14 12.88
C ARG A 43 -5.72 12.68 13.23
N ALA A 44 -5.31 12.41 14.47
CA ALA A 44 -5.04 11.05 14.94
C ALA A 44 -6.24 10.15 14.67
N TYR A 45 -6.04 9.08 13.90
CA TYR A 45 -7.07 8.15 13.46
C TYR A 45 -8.30 8.82 12.81
N GLY A 46 -8.10 9.95 12.11
CA GLY A 46 -9.18 10.72 11.48
C GLY A 46 -10.01 11.57 12.44
N GLY A 47 -9.64 11.63 13.72
CA GLY A 47 -10.37 12.34 14.77
C GLY A 47 -10.15 13.85 14.79
N THR A 48 -10.03 14.42 16.00
CA THR A 48 -9.87 15.86 16.19
C THR A 48 -8.49 16.32 15.72
N ALA A 49 -8.44 17.43 14.98
CA ALA A 49 -7.18 18.00 14.52
C ALA A 49 -6.34 18.50 15.69
N THR A 50 -5.12 18.00 15.78
CA THR A 50 -4.07 18.48 16.67
C THR A 50 -3.06 19.28 15.87
N ARG A 51 -2.41 20.23 16.55
CA ARG A 51 -1.36 21.05 15.98
C ARG A 51 -0.15 21.00 16.90
N SER A 52 0.98 20.55 16.38
CA SER A 52 2.27 20.63 17.06
C SER A 52 3.19 21.59 16.33
N SER A 53 4.10 22.20 17.07
CA SER A 53 5.11 23.12 16.54
C SER A 53 6.44 22.77 17.18
N PHE A 54 7.47 22.59 16.38
CA PHE A 54 8.82 22.23 16.84
C PHE A 54 9.86 22.76 15.86
N GLU A 55 11.10 22.85 16.31
CA GLU A 55 12.23 23.22 15.47
C GLU A 55 12.78 21.98 14.77
N ALA A 56 12.89 22.02 13.43
CA ALA A 56 13.47 20.93 12.64
C ALA A 56 14.79 21.38 12.04
N ALA A 57 15.77 20.48 12.03
CA ALA A 57 17.05 20.72 11.36
C ALA A 57 16.90 20.57 9.85
N VAL A 58 17.52 21.46 9.09
CA VAL A 58 17.52 21.46 7.63
C VAL A 58 18.88 20.93 7.16
N ARG A 59 18.90 19.75 6.53
CA ARG A 59 20.15 19.13 6.04
C ARG A 59 20.14 18.91 4.53
N ARG A 60 21.33 18.69 3.97
CA ARG A 60 21.57 18.42 2.55
C ARG A 60 22.08 16.99 2.36
N ASP A 61 21.18 16.02 2.43
CA ASP A 61 21.47 14.59 2.26
C ASP A 61 20.75 14.09 1.00
N ALA A 62 21.46 13.98 -0.13
CA ALA A 62 20.90 13.68 -1.48
C ALA A 62 19.74 14.61 -1.94
N GLY A 63 19.62 15.78 -1.31
CA GLY A 63 18.49 16.69 -1.43
C GLY A 63 18.32 17.44 -0.12
N ARG A 64 17.33 18.34 -0.03
CA ARG A 64 17.02 18.99 1.25
C ARG A 64 16.00 18.18 2.04
N HIS A 65 16.33 17.94 3.31
CA HIS A 65 15.47 17.22 4.23
C HIS A 65 15.30 18.01 5.53
N LEU A 66 14.11 17.94 6.10
CA LEU A 66 13.86 18.28 7.48
C LEU A 66 14.14 17.05 8.33
N HIS A 67 14.79 17.23 9.47
CA HIS A 67 15.10 16.16 10.43
C HIS A 67 14.53 16.49 11.81
N GLY A 68 14.25 15.44 12.58
CA GLY A 68 13.64 15.57 13.90
C GLY A 68 12.13 15.83 13.80
N ILE A 69 11.48 15.26 12.78
CA ILE A 69 10.03 15.35 12.65
C ILE A 69 9.37 14.37 13.63
N ASP A 70 8.57 14.90 14.54
CA ASP A 70 7.75 14.09 15.44
C ASP A 70 6.52 13.54 14.70
N TRP A 71 6.73 12.50 13.88
CA TRP A 71 5.65 11.86 13.13
C TRP A 71 4.62 11.20 14.07
N PRO A 72 3.30 11.40 13.84
CA PRO A 72 2.26 10.71 14.58
C PRO A 72 2.34 9.19 14.42
N ALA A 73 2.09 8.46 15.51
CA ALA A 73 2.27 7.01 15.58
C ALA A 73 1.29 6.20 14.71
N ASP A 74 0.19 6.81 14.25
CA ASP A 74 -0.80 6.23 13.35
C ASP A 74 -0.48 6.48 11.86
N LEU A 75 0.63 7.14 11.54
CA LEU A 75 1.10 7.25 10.16
C LEU A 75 1.81 5.97 9.72
N HIS A 76 1.51 5.58 8.48
CA HIS A 76 2.11 4.43 7.81
C HIS A 76 2.70 4.86 6.47
N PRO A 77 3.65 4.07 5.91
CA PRO A 77 4.16 4.34 4.58
C PRO A 77 3.03 4.48 3.56
N GLY A 78 3.17 5.43 2.65
CA GLY A 78 2.17 5.79 1.65
C GLY A 78 1.24 6.93 2.08
N VAL A 79 1.14 7.29 3.36
CA VAL A 79 0.31 8.45 3.76
C VAL A 79 0.81 9.72 3.07
N LEU A 80 -0.12 10.48 2.50
CA LEU A 80 0.15 11.73 1.80
C LEU A 80 0.20 12.90 2.79
N VAL A 81 1.34 13.58 2.82
CA VAL A 81 1.56 14.81 3.59
C VAL A 81 1.64 15.99 2.63
N GLY A 82 0.84 17.02 2.91
CA GLY A 82 0.98 18.32 2.28
C GLY A 82 2.08 19.12 2.97
N ILE A 83 3.07 19.60 2.21
CA ILE A 83 4.12 20.51 2.69
C ILE A 83 3.90 21.90 2.09
N ALA A 84 3.93 22.93 2.95
CA ALA A 84 3.75 24.31 2.54
C ALA A 84 4.75 25.24 3.23
N TRP A 85 5.42 26.10 2.46
CA TRP A 85 6.29 27.14 3.03
C TRP A 85 5.54 28.46 3.18
N ARG A 86 5.66 29.08 4.35
CA ARG A 86 5.08 30.39 4.66
C ARG A 86 6.20 31.38 4.99
N PRO A 87 6.80 32.04 3.96
CA PRO A 87 7.95 32.92 4.16
C PRO A 87 7.73 34.04 5.19
N ALA A 88 6.51 34.58 5.25
CA ALA A 88 6.18 35.68 6.16
C ALA A 88 6.21 35.29 7.65
N LYS A 89 6.12 33.99 7.95
CA LYS A 89 6.13 33.44 9.31
C LYS A 89 7.38 32.61 9.61
N ASP A 90 8.25 32.44 8.62
CA ASP A 90 9.42 31.56 8.68
C ASP A 90 9.07 30.12 9.13
N GLU A 91 7.89 29.63 8.74
CA GLU A 91 7.36 28.31 9.14
C GLU A 91 7.09 27.40 7.93
N ILE A 92 7.42 26.12 8.07
CA ILE A 92 6.94 25.05 7.17
C ILE A 92 5.71 24.41 7.82
N GLY A 93 4.59 24.41 7.11
CA GLY A 93 3.41 23.63 7.48
C GLY A 93 3.46 22.24 6.88
N LEU A 94 3.31 21.22 7.70
CA LEU A 94 3.02 19.84 7.31
C LEU A 94 1.57 19.53 7.65
N ARG A 95 0.83 18.88 6.76
CA ARG A 95 -0.58 18.57 6.98
C ARG A 95 -0.97 17.21 6.40
N THR A 96 -1.67 16.40 7.20
CA THR A 96 -2.39 15.23 6.68
C THR A 96 -3.84 15.58 6.34
N VAL A 97 -4.43 14.84 5.41
CA VAL A 97 -5.85 14.98 5.03
C VAL A 97 -6.55 13.68 5.41
N SER A 98 -7.51 13.74 6.33
CA SER A 98 -8.31 12.57 6.70
C SER A 98 -9.25 12.17 5.57
N VAL A 99 -9.46 10.87 5.41
CA VAL A 99 -10.50 10.34 4.52
C VAL A 99 -11.83 10.23 5.26
N GLU A 100 -12.92 10.30 4.52
CA GLU A 100 -14.28 10.08 5.06
C GLU A 100 -14.51 8.61 5.38
N ASP A 101 -14.09 7.73 4.47
CA ASP A 101 -14.20 6.27 4.60
C ASP A 101 -12.81 5.67 4.84
N PRO A 102 -12.38 5.49 6.10
CA PRO A 102 -11.12 4.84 6.39
C PRO A 102 -11.15 3.37 5.98
N VAL A 103 -10.03 2.88 5.47
CA VAL A 103 -9.88 1.50 5.00
C VAL A 103 -8.66 0.86 5.62
N SER A 104 -8.70 -0.45 5.79
CA SER A 104 -7.51 -1.25 6.02
C SER A 104 -7.04 -1.84 4.69
N VAL A 105 -5.72 -1.79 4.45
CA VAL A 105 -5.06 -2.41 3.30
C VAL A 105 -4.16 -3.50 3.83
N ASP A 106 -4.49 -4.75 3.50
CA ASP A 106 -3.84 -5.97 4.03
C ASP A 106 -3.78 -6.01 5.57
N GLY A 107 -4.75 -5.39 6.24
CA GLY A 107 -4.83 -5.30 7.70
C GLY A 107 -4.12 -4.10 8.35
N ILE A 108 -3.55 -3.19 7.56
CA ILE A 108 -2.98 -1.92 8.04
C ILE A 108 -4.02 -0.82 7.81
N GLY A 109 -4.39 -0.08 8.86
CA GLY A 109 -5.43 0.95 8.78
C GLY A 109 -4.94 2.29 8.23
N TYR A 110 -5.65 2.84 7.25
CA TYR A 110 -5.40 4.15 6.65
C TYR A 110 -6.59 5.08 6.91
N PHE A 111 -6.36 6.07 7.78
CA PHE A 111 -7.33 7.11 8.16
C PHE A 111 -7.11 8.44 7.42
N HIS A 112 -6.10 8.47 6.54
CA HIS A 112 -5.67 9.63 5.79
C HIS A 112 -5.50 9.27 4.31
N GLU A 113 -5.53 10.28 3.44
CA GLU A 113 -5.23 10.09 2.03
C GLU A 113 -3.83 9.44 1.89
N TYR A 114 -3.73 8.43 1.03
CA TYR A 114 -2.51 7.65 0.83
C TYR A 114 -2.26 7.37 -0.65
N ASP A 115 -1.03 7.04 -0.98
CA ASP A 115 -0.61 6.56 -2.30
C ASP A 115 -0.57 5.02 -2.31
N PRO A 116 -1.50 4.35 -3.01
CA PRO A 116 -1.55 2.88 -3.06
C PRO A 116 -0.27 2.25 -3.61
N THR A 117 0.46 2.95 -4.49
CA THR A 117 1.68 2.42 -5.09
C THR A 117 2.81 2.33 -4.07
N VAL A 118 2.92 3.33 -3.18
CA VAL A 118 3.88 3.35 -2.07
C VAL A 118 3.47 2.34 -1.01
N VAL A 119 2.18 2.26 -0.65
CA VAL A 119 1.66 1.22 0.27
C VAL A 119 2.03 -0.18 -0.22
N THR A 120 1.95 -0.42 -1.53
CA THR A 120 2.36 -1.69 -2.11
C THR A 120 3.86 -1.92 -2.00
N ARG A 121 4.70 -0.94 -2.37
CA ARG A 121 6.17 -1.08 -2.38
C ARG A 121 6.80 -1.16 -1.00
N GLU A 122 6.29 -0.39 -0.04
CA GLU A 122 6.86 -0.24 1.31
C GLU A 122 6.35 -1.29 2.30
N PHE A 123 5.57 -2.26 1.82
CA PHE A 123 5.09 -3.34 2.66
C PHE A 123 6.20 -4.30 3.03
N GLU A 124 6.30 -4.58 4.33
CA GLU A 124 7.19 -5.58 4.87
C GLU A 124 6.43 -6.87 5.15
N PRO A 125 6.47 -7.85 4.24
CA PRO A 125 5.93 -9.15 4.58
C PRO A 125 6.83 -9.82 5.62
N GLY A 126 6.22 -10.61 6.50
CA GLY A 126 6.95 -11.42 7.47
C GLY A 126 7.97 -12.36 6.80
N LYS A 127 8.88 -12.93 7.61
CA LYS A 127 9.99 -13.79 7.13
C LYS A 127 9.56 -15.17 6.59
N SER A 128 8.27 -15.47 6.58
CA SER A 128 7.72 -16.74 6.07
C SER A 128 8.00 -16.91 4.58
N ASN A 129 7.92 -18.14 4.07
CA ASN A 129 8.17 -18.39 2.65
C ASN A 129 7.17 -17.65 1.74
N HIS A 130 5.88 -17.65 2.12
CA HIS A 130 4.85 -16.89 1.40
C HIS A 130 5.06 -15.39 1.53
N GLY A 131 5.55 -14.90 2.67
CA GLY A 131 5.90 -13.50 2.87
C GLY A 131 7.03 -13.06 1.94
N GLN A 132 8.10 -13.85 1.84
CA GLN A 132 9.22 -13.57 0.92
C GLN A 132 8.77 -13.50 -0.55
N VAL A 133 7.89 -14.42 -0.98
CA VAL A 133 7.30 -14.40 -2.32
C VAL A 133 6.45 -13.13 -2.53
N LEU A 134 5.54 -12.83 -1.61
CA LEU A 134 4.67 -11.65 -1.68
C LEU A 134 5.50 -10.34 -1.72
N GLY A 135 6.57 -10.26 -0.93
CA GLY A 135 7.45 -9.10 -0.90
C GLY A 135 8.21 -8.87 -2.20
N VAL A 136 8.54 -9.94 -2.93
CA VAL A 136 9.13 -9.79 -4.26
C VAL A 136 8.10 -9.32 -5.27
N VAL A 137 6.89 -9.88 -5.27
CA VAL A 137 5.80 -9.43 -6.17
C VAL A 137 5.53 -7.95 -5.97
N ARG A 138 5.39 -7.51 -4.72
CA ARG A 138 5.05 -6.11 -4.40
C ARG A 138 6.19 -5.11 -4.67
N ARG A 139 7.44 -5.47 -4.35
CA ARG A 139 8.59 -4.55 -4.50
C ARG A 139 9.13 -4.50 -5.92
N LEU A 140 9.21 -5.65 -6.60
CA LEU A 140 9.88 -5.77 -7.89
C LEU A 140 8.91 -5.90 -9.06
N GLY A 141 7.63 -6.14 -8.77
CA GLY A 141 6.61 -6.14 -9.81
C GLY A 141 6.33 -4.76 -10.36
N ARG A 142 5.68 -4.77 -11.53
CA ARG A 142 5.04 -3.59 -12.08
C ARG A 142 3.80 -3.30 -11.23
N VAL A 143 3.81 -2.17 -10.52
CA VAL A 143 2.71 -1.72 -9.66
C VAL A 143 1.81 -0.79 -10.46
N PHE A 144 0.50 -0.96 -10.34
CA PHE A 144 -0.53 -0.12 -10.94
C PHE A 144 -1.05 0.91 -9.94
N ASP A 145 -1.77 1.93 -10.43
CA ASP A 145 -2.25 3.07 -9.63
C ASP A 145 -3.21 2.67 -8.49
N ASP A 146 -3.88 1.52 -8.61
CA ASP A 146 -4.74 0.97 -7.55
C ASP A 146 -3.98 0.14 -6.51
N GLY A 147 -2.65 0.12 -6.57
CA GLY A 147 -1.77 -0.65 -5.69
C GLY A 147 -1.65 -2.11 -6.08
N SER A 148 -2.37 -2.62 -7.09
CA SER A 148 -2.12 -3.96 -7.60
C SER A 148 -0.73 -4.09 -8.23
N ALA A 149 -0.18 -5.30 -8.27
CA ALA A 149 1.15 -5.53 -8.81
C ALA A 149 1.25 -6.83 -9.59
N VAL A 150 2.05 -6.84 -10.66
CA VAL A 150 2.27 -8.03 -11.48
C VAL A 150 3.75 -8.35 -11.65
N SER A 151 4.08 -9.64 -11.62
CA SER A 151 5.41 -10.17 -11.90
C SER A 151 5.31 -11.54 -12.56
N THR A 152 6.30 -11.90 -13.39
CA THR A 152 6.36 -13.28 -13.91
C THR A 152 6.69 -14.24 -12.77
N GLU A 153 6.07 -15.42 -12.76
CA GLU A 153 6.31 -16.44 -11.73
C GLU A 153 7.81 -16.83 -11.70
N ALA A 154 8.45 -16.90 -12.87
CA ALA A 154 9.88 -17.15 -13.02
C ALA A 154 10.76 -16.07 -12.37
N ALA A 155 10.43 -14.78 -12.57
CA ALA A 155 11.18 -13.67 -11.97
C ALA A 155 11.08 -13.66 -10.44
N VAL A 156 9.90 -14.01 -9.91
CA VAL A 156 9.66 -14.09 -8.46
C VAL A 156 10.43 -15.27 -7.88
N ALA A 157 10.36 -16.45 -8.51
CA ALA A 157 11.11 -17.64 -8.09
C ALA A 157 12.62 -17.36 -8.01
N ALA A 158 13.16 -16.62 -8.97
CA ALA A 158 14.59 -16.28 -9.02
C ALA A 158 15.04 -15.30 -7.91
N ARG A 159 14.13 -14.51 -7.34
CA ARG A 159 14.45 -13.38 -6.45
C ARG A 159 13.92 -13.52 -5.02
N CYS A 160 13.00 -14.45 -4.76
CA CYS A 160 12.37 -14.65 -3.45
C CYS A 160 13.29 -15.22 -2.36
N GLY A 161 14.52 -15.64 -2.69
CA GLY A 161 15.50 -16.06 -1.68
C GLY A 161 15.25 -17.44 -1.06
N LEU A 162 14.29 -18.23 -1.57
CA LEU A 162 13.94 -19.57 -1.05
C LEU A 162 14.96 -20.68 -1.38
N GLY A 163 16.13 -20.33 -1.91
CA GLY A 163 17.18 -21.26 -2.32
C GLY A 163 17.00 -21.81 -3.75
N ARG A 164 17.95 -22.66 -4.17
CA ARG A 164 18.02 -23.22 -5.54
C ARG A 164 17.65 -24.71 -5.57
N GLY A 165 17.41 -25.23 -6.77
CA GLY A 165 17.14 -26.66 -7.01
C GLY A 165 15.76 -27.12 -6.57
N ALA A 166 15.57 -28.44 -6.48
CA ALA A 166 14.26 -29.05 -6.23
C ALA A 166 13.59 -28.58 -4.93
N ARG A 167 14.38 -28.38 -3.86
CA ARG A 167 13.88 -27.89 -2.57
C ARG A 167 13.36 -26.45 -2.68
N GLY A 168 14.13 -25.54 -3.27
CA GLY A 168 13.71 -24.15 -3.45
C GLY A 168 12.45 -24.06 -4.32
N ALA A 169 12.41 -24.83 -5.42
CA ALA A 169 11.23 -24.89 -6.29
C ALA A 169 9.99 -25.43 -5.56
N PHE A 170 10.15 -26.42 -4.67
CA PHE A 170 9.06 -26.93 -3.84
C PHE A 170 8.54 -25.87 -2.86
N LEU A 171 9.43 -25.20 -2.12
CA LEU A 171 9.05 -24.16 -1.17
C LEU A 171 8.35 -22.99 -1.87
N PHE A 172 8.85 -22.59 -3.04
CA PHE A 172 8.25 -21.55 -3.86
C PHE A 172 6.82 -21.91 -4.29
N ARG A 173 6.62 -23.10 -4.89
CA ARG A 173 5.28 -23.53 -5.31
C ARG A 173 4.31 -23.59 -4.13
N ASN A 174 4.74 -24.16 -3.00
CA ASN A 174 3.92 -24.23 -1.80
C ASN A 174 3.53 -22.83 -1.27
N ALA A 175 4.48 -21.89 -1.26
CA ALA A 175 4.25 -20.50 -0.88
C ALA A 175 3.27 -19.79 -1.82
N VAL A 176 3.42 -19.94 -3.13
CA VAL A 176 2.48 -19.37 -4.12
C VAL A 176 1.08 -19.97 -3.95
N ASP A 177 0.98 -21.29 -3.80
CA ASP A 177 -0.31 -21.96 -3.62
C ASP A 177 -1.01 -21.53 -2.33
N GLN A 178 -0.25 -21.24 -1.27
CA GLN A 178 -0.76 -20.64 -0.04
C GLN A 178 -1.28 -19.21 -0.29
N LEU A 179 -0.51 -18.34 -0.95
CA LEU A 179 -0.94 -16.98 -1.28
C LEU A 179 -2.20 -16.95 -2.17
N ILE A 180 -2.33 -17.88 -3.10
CA ILE A 180 -3.53 -18.02 -3.94
C ILE A 180 -4.72 -18.44 -3.09
N ARG A 181 -4.52 -19.40 -2.17
CA ARG A 181 -5.58 -19.88 -1.27
C ARG A 181 -6.06 -18.78 -0.31
N GLU A 182 -5.14 -17.97 0.19
CA GLU A 182 -5.42 -16.82 1.06
C GLU A 182 -5.93 -15.59 0.29
N GLY A 183 -5.86 -15.62 -1.04
CA GLY A 183 -6.41 -14.58 -1.89
C GLY A 183 -5.52 -13.35 -2.07
N TYR A 184 -4.23 -13.41 -1.70
CA TYR A 184 -3.29 -12.31 -1.93
C TYR A 184 -2.86 -12.21 -3.39
N VAL A 185 -2.71 -13.36 -4.07
CA VAL A 185 -2.27 -13.40 -5.47
C VAL A 185 -3.16 -14.29 -6.32
N THR A 186 -3.05 -14.15 -7.63
CA THR A 186 -3.72 -15.01 -8.61
C THR A 186 -2.77 -15.26 -9.77
N ARG A 187 -2.75 -16.50 -10.28
CA ARG A 187 -2.06 -16.82 -11.52
C ARG A 187 -2.88 -16.33 -12.70
N VAL A 188 -2.27 -15.56 -13.58
CA VAL A 188 -2.91 -15.02 -14.78
C VAL A 188 -1.95 -15.10 -15.97
N PRO A 189 -2.47 -15.31 -17.20
CA PRO A 189 -1.65 -15.18 -18.40
C PRO A 189 -1.29 -13.71 -18.62
N GLY A 190 -0.02 -13.44 -18.91
CA GLY A 190 0.48 -12.12 -19.31
C GLY A 190 1.56 -12.25 -20.38
N SER A 191 2.32 -11.19 -20.56
CA SER A 191 3.45 -11.18 -21.49
C SER A 191 4.64 -10.40 -20.94
N VAL A 192 5.81 -10.63 -21.53
CA VAL A 192 7.04 -9.91 -21.22
C VAL A 192 7.49 -9.15 -22.46
N GLY A 193 7.64 -7.84 -22.33
CA GLY A 193 8.16 -6.97 -23.38
C GLY A 193 9.65 -7.22 -23.65
N ALA A 194 10.15 -6.67 -24.76
CA ALA A 194 11.57 -6.76 -25.11
C ALA A 194 12.52 -6.14 -24.08
N ASP A 195 12.00 -5.26 -23.21
CA ASP A 195 12.69 -4.63 -22.08
C ASP A 195 12.66 -5.49 -20.80
N GLY A 196 12.04 -6.68 -20.86
CA GLY A 196 11.88 -7.57 -19.73
C GLY A 196 10.77 -7.16 -18.75
N GLN A 197 9.97 -6.14 -19.08
CA GLN A 197 8.89 -5.69 -18.20
C GLN A 197 7.66 -6.59 -18.32
N PRO A 198 7.04 -6.97 -17.20
CA PRO A 198 5.80 -7.73 -17.24
C PRO A 198 4.62 -6.83 -17.65
N SER A 199 3.79 -7.37 -18.53
CA SER A 199 2.54 -6.79 -18.99
C SER A 199 1.37 -7.68 -18.61
N TYR A 200 0.32 -7.05 -18.11
CA TYR A 200 -0.97 -7.68 -17.87
C TYR A 200 -2.10 -6.69 -18.21
N PRO A 201 -3.09 -7.08 -19.03
CA PRO A 201 -3.19 -8.35 -19.78
C PRO A 201 -2.03 -8.58 -20.77
N ALA A 202 -1.95 -9.80 -21.33
CA ALA A 202 -0.96 -10.12 -22.36
C ALA A 202 -1.11 -9.21 -23.59
N VAL A 203 0.02 -8.79 -24.16
CA VAL A 203 0.10 -7.91 -25.33
C VAL A 203 0.51 -8.72 -26.56
N ASP A 204 -0.17 -8.50 -27.69
CA ASP A 204 0.13 -9.18 -28.94
C ASP A 204 1.57 -8.88 -29.40
N GLY A 205 2.32 -9.94 -29.72
CA GLY A 205 3.72 -9.85 -30.18
C GLY A 205 4.76 -9.85 -29.06
N GLU A 206 4.37 -9.79 -27.79
CA GLU A 206 5.27 -9.99 -26.65
C GLU A 206 5.39 -11.48 -26.28
N GLU A 207 6.44 -11.84 -25.52
CA GLU A 207 6.67 -13.23 -25.08
C GLU A 207 5.62 -13.63 -24.02
N PRO A 208 4.79 -14.67 -24.25
CA PRO A 208 3.80 -15.10 -23.26
C PRO A 208 4.46 -15.62 -21.98
N ALA A 209 3.91 -15.27 -20.81
CA ALA A 209 4.41 -15.74 -19.53
C ALA A 209 3.30 -15.91 -18.49
N GLU A 210 3.51 -16.87 -17.58
CA GLU A 210 2.68 -17.02 -16.38
C GLU A 210 3.02 -15.93 -15.36
N MET A 211 2.01 -15.20 -14.93
CA MET A 211 2.15 -14.08 -14.01
C MET A 211 1.55 -14.38 -12.64
N LEU A 212 2.15 -13.81 -11.61
CA LEU A 212 1.53 -13.63 -10.31
C LEU A 212 0.99 -12.20 -10.23
N PHE A 213 -0.32 -12.07 -10.15
CA PHE A 213 -1.03 -10.81 -9.95
C PHE A 213 -1.43 -10.66 -8.49
N TYR A 214 -0.84 -9.70 -7.80
CA TYR A 214 -1.23 -9.27 -6.46
C TYR A 214 -2.33 -8.21 -6.54
N ALA A 215 -3.37 -8.37 -5.72
CA ALA A 215 -4.40 -7.38 -5.51
C ALA A 215 -4.48 -7.06 -4.01
N PRO A 216 -4.38 -5.79 -3.60
CA PRO A 216 -4.52 -5.42 -2.19
C PRO A 216 -5.87 -5.86 -1.62
N LEU A 217 -5.86 -6.36 -0.38
CA LEU A 217 -7.09 -6.64 0.35
C LEU A 217 -7.52 -5.36 1.05
N VAL A 218 -8.55 -4.71 0.50
CA VAL A 218 -9.07 -3.44 1.03
C VAL A 218 -10.38 -3.70 1.76
N GLU A 219 -10.43 -3.34 3.04
CA GLU A 219 -11.61 -3.53 3.90
C GLU A 219 -11.98 -2.21 4.57
N PRO A 220 -13.26 -1.78 4.58
CA PRO A 220 -13.67 -0.59 5.32
C PRO A 220 -13.43 -0.79 6.82
N ILE A 221 -12.99 0.26 7.52
CA ILE A 221 -12.87 0.26 8.98
C ILE A 221 -14.19 0.78 9.56
N PRO A 222 -14.93 -0.02 10.35
CA PRO A 222 -16.17 0.44 10.96
C PRO A 222 -15.90 1.64 11.88
N MET A 223 -16.58 2.76 11.62
CA MET A 223 -16.51 3.94 12.47
C MET A 223 -17.50 3.77 13.63
N GLY A 224 -17.03 3.22 14.75
CA GLY A 224 -17.83 3.05 15.98
C GLY A 224 -17.00 2.83 17.24
N ASP A 225 -17.50 3.29 18.39
CA ASP A 225 -16.88 3.15 19.71
C ASP A 225 -16.83 1.66 20.14
N GLY A 226 -15.74 0.95 19.84
CA GLY A 226 -15.57 -0.42 20.35
C GLY A 226 -14.52 -1.25 19.65
N ALA A 227 -13.24 -0.91 19.81
CA ALA A 227 -12.13 -1.78 19.42
C ALA A 227 -11.96 -2.93 20.42
N ASP A 228 -12.80 -3.96 20.32
CA ASP A 228 -12.58 -5.21 21.04
C ASP A 228 -11.77 -6.17 20.15
N ARG A 229 -10.48 -6.31 20.48
CA ARG A 229 -9.55 -7.24 19.83
C ARG A 229 -10.03 -8.67 20.03
N ARG A 230 -10.59 -9.29 18.99
CA ARG A 230 -10.91 -10.73 18.97
C ARG A 230 -10.26 -11.41 17.77
N GLU A 231 -9.90 -12.66 17.98
CA GLU A 231 -9.27 -13.65 17.08
C GLU A 231 -9.43 -13.35 15.58
N HIS A 232 -8.31 -13.40 14.82
CA HIS A 232 -8.16 -12.97 13.43
C HIS A 232 -8.95 -13.84 12.41
N TRP A 233 -10.27 -13.77 12.50
CA TRP A 233 -11.16 -14.13 11.43
C TRP A 233 -11.24 -12.96 10.45
N VAL A 234 -10.77 -13.17 9.22
CA VAL A 234 -11.01 -12.26 8.11
C VAL A 234 -12.43 -12.53 7.65
N ASN A 235 -13.31 -11.52 7.73
CA ASN A 235 -14.69 -11.64 7.25
C ASN A 235 -14.70 -11.89 5.74
N GLY A 236 -15.85 -12.31 5.20
CA GLY A 236 -15.98 -12.37 3.74
C GLY A 236 -15.94 -10.95 3.16
N PHE A 237 -15.18 -10.71 2.11
CA PHE A 237 -15.04 -9.37 1.53
C PHE A 237 -15.04 -9.41 0.00
N ILE A 238 -15.33 -8.25 -0.60
CA ILE A 238 -15.30 -8.03 -2.04
C ILE A 238 -13.90 -7.58 -2.44
N ARG A 239 -13.34 -8.25 -3.45
CA ARG A 239 -12.00 -7.98 -3.97
C ARG A 239 -12.08 -7.65 -5.45
N LYS A 240 -11.32 -6.67 -5.90
CA LYS A 240 -11.15 -6.39 -7.33
C LYS A 240 -10.40 -7.53 -8.02
N LEU A 241 -10.95 -8.00 -9.12
CA LEU A 241 -10.31 -8.94 -10.01
C LEU A 241 -9.36 -8.22 -10.97
N PRO A 242 -8.38 -8.95 -11.53
CA PRO A 242 -7.60 -8.45 -12.64
C PRO A 242 -8.48 -7.89 -13.77
N PRO A 243 -8.10 -6.78 -14.45
CA PRO A 243 -8.84 -6.24 -15.59
C PRO A 243 -9.24 -7.33 -16.62
N GLY A 244 -10.53 -7.43 -16.93
CA GLY A 244 -11.08 -8.42 -17.88
C GLY A 244 -11.39 -9.80 -17.26
N ALA A 245 -10.99 -10.07 -16.02
CA ALA A 245 -11.37 -11.28 -15.31
C ALA A 245 -12.78 -11.17 -14.70
N GLN A 246 -13.50 -12.29 -14.69
CA GLN A 246 -14.85 -12.40 -14.14
C GLN A 246 -14.85 -13.33 -12.93
N PRO A 247 -15.70 -13.08 -11.91
CA PRO A 247 -15.79 -13.95 -10.75
C PRO A 247 -16.28 -15.33 -11.16
N SER A 248 -15.65 -16.38 -10.61
CA SER A 248 -16.07 -17.74 -10.89
C SER A 248 -17.53 -17.97 -10.43
N PRO A 249 -18.28 -18.90 -11.06
CA PRO A 249 -19.64 -19.22 -10.60
C PRO A 249 -19.72 -19.61 -9.12
N LYS A 250 -18.65 -20.24 -8.60
CA LYS A 250 -18.52 -20.60 -7.19
C LYS A 250 -18.38 -19.38 -6.27
N GLN A 251 -17.68 -18.34 -6.72
CA GLN A 251 -17.54 -17.08 -5.98
C GLN A 251 -18.80 -16.22 -6.09
N LEU A 252 -19.48 -16.20 -7.24
CA LEU A 252 -20.81 -15.59 -7.38
C LEU A 252 -21.84 -16.25 -6.46
N ALA A 253 -21.85 -17.58 -6.36
CA ALA A 253 -22.72 -18.29 -5.44
C ALA A 253 -22.37 -18.02 -3.97
N ALA A 254 -21.08 -17.86 -3.66
CA ALA A 254 -20.63 -17.49 -2.33
C ALA A 254 -21.02 -16.05 -1.96
N TYR A 255 -20.93 -15.12 -2.92
CA TYR A 255 -21.38 -13.75 -2.79
C TYR A 255 -22.89 -13.67 -2.50
N ARG A 256 -23.72 -14.34 -3.31
CA ARG A 256 -25.17 -14.39 -3.09
C ARG A 256 -25.54 -14.89 -1.69
N ARG A 257 -24.87 -15.95 -1.22
CA ARG A 257 -25.04 -16.44 0.15
C ARG A 257 -24.57 -15.46 1.21
N ALA A 258 -23.56 -14.63 0.94
CA ALA A 258 -23.09 -13.63 1.89
C ALA A 258 -24.08 -12.47 2.02
N VAL A 259 -24.66 -12.02 0.89
CA VAL A 259 -25.76 -11.04 0.86
C VAL A 259 -26.99 -11.59 1.60
N GLU A 260 -27.39 -12.84 1.33
CA GLU A 260 -28.51 -13.51 2.03
C GLU A 260 -28.31 -13.61 3.55
N ASN A 261 -27.06 -13.67 4.02
CA ASN A 261 -26.71 -13.76 5.44
C ASN A 261 -26.33 -12.40 6.05
N GLU A 262 -26.63 -11.29 5.38
CA GLU A 262 -26.34 -9.92 5.85
C GLU A 262 -24.84 -9.71 6.19
N GLN A 263 -23.95 -10.40 5.48
CA GLN A 263 -22.49 -10.28 5.65
C GLN A 263 -21.88 -9.20 4.75
N ILE A 264 -22.63 -8.72 3.76
CA ILE A 264 -22.26 -7.66 2.82
C ILE A 264 -23.52 -6.83 2.56
N ASP A 265 -23.41 -5.51 2.71
CA ASP A 265 -24.50 -4.55 2.47
C ASP A 265 -24.68 -4.19 0.98
N GLU A 266 -23.83 -4.69 0.08
CA GLU A 266 -23.98 -4.51 -1.36
C GLU A 266 -24.86 -5.60 -1.96
N ASP A 267 -25.94 -5.19 -2.63
CA ASP A 267 -26.89 -6.09 -3.31
C ASP A 267 -26.36 -6.69 -4.62
N THR A 268 -25.35 -6.05 -5.25
CA THR A 268 -24.78 -6.50 -6.52
C THR A 268 -23.26 -6.37 -6.58
N LEU A 269 -22.58 -7.47 -6.93
CA LEU A 269 -21.14 -7.51 -7.11
C LEU A 269 -20.78 -6.73 -8.39
N ALA A 270 -20.03 -5.64 -8.23
CA ALA A 270 -19.60 -4.81 -9.35
C ALA A 270 -18.81 -5.61 -10.41
N PRO A 271 -18.92 -5.27 -11.72
CA PRO A 271 -18.14 -5.92 -12.77
C PRO A 271 -16.63 -5.85 -12.49
N GLY A 272 -15.94 -6.97 -12.64
CA GLY A 272 -14.51 -7.03 -12.34
C GLY A 272 -14.18 -7.13 -10.85
N TYR A 273 -15.15 -7.52 -10.01
CA TYR A 273 -14.93 -7.86 -8.61
C TYR A 273 -15.31 -9.31 -8.32
N THR A 274 -14.81 -9.86 -7.22
CA THR A 274 -15.08 -11.21 -6.73
C THR A 274 -15.30 -11.22 -5.23
N PHE A 275 -15.95 -12.27 -4.72
CA PHE A 275 -16.13 -12.47 -3.28
C PHE A 275 -15.13 -13.50 -2.74
N VAL A 276 -14.42 -13.10 -1.70
CA VAL A 276 -13.52 -13.95 -0.92
C VAL A 276 -14.25 -14.36 0.35
N LYS A 277 -14.29 -15.67 0.63
CA LYS A 277 -14.99 -16.20 1.80
C LYS A 277 -14.23 -15.87 3.09
N LYS A 278 -15.01 -15.78 4.18
CA LYS A 278 -14.48 -15.73 5.54
C LYS A 278 -13.44 -16.83 5.76
N HIS A 279 -12.27 -16.47 6.26
CA HIS A 279 -11.18 -17.41 6.54
C HIS A 279 -10.42 -17.01 7.80
N HIS A 280 -9.75 -17.99 8.40
CA HIS A 280 -8.97 -17.80 9.62
C HIS A 280 -7.51 -17.50 9.27
N ARG A 281 -6.91 -16.48 9.87
CA ARG A 281 -5.46 -16.22 9.77
C ARG A 281 -4.74 -16.85 10.95
N HIS A 282 -3.71 -17.64 10.66
CA HIS A 282 -2.68 -17.95 11.65
C HIS A 282 -1.59 -16.89 11.52
N GLY A 283 -1.37 -16.12 12.59
CA GLY A 283 -0.23 -15.21 12.73
C GLY A 283 1.08 -15.96 12.93
#